data_AF-A0A939FFL7-F1
#
_entry.id   AF-A0A939FFL7-F1
#
_cell.length_a   1.000
_cell.length_b   1.000
_cell.length_c   1.000
_cell.angle_alpha   90.00
_cell.angle_beta   90.00
_cell.angle_gamma   90.00
#
_symmetry.space_group_name_H-M   'P 1'
#
loop_
_entity.id
_entity.type
_entity.pdbx_description
1 polymer ?
#
loop_
_entity_poly.entity_id
_entity_poly.type
_entity_poly.pdbx_seq_one_letter_code
_entity_poly.pdbx_strand_id
1 'polypeptide(L)' 'GETVTAVVNVPARAVRHWSTDAHGWRTETGVYQVHAGRSAADLPLTAAVDIGERP' A
#
# COMPACT_ATOMS: atom_id res chain seq x y z
N GLY A 1 22.16 -8.60 -20.46
CA GLY A 1 21.22 -8.62 -19.32
C GLY A 1 19.82 -8.47 -19.86
N GLU A 2 18.85 -9.12 -19.23
CA GLU A 2 17.45 -9.06 -19.64
C GLU A 2 16.64 -8.20 -18.66
N THR A 3 15.64 -7.49 -19.17
CA THR A 3 14.70 -6.71 -18.37
C THR A 3 13.35 -7.41 -18.33
N VAL A 4 12.78 -7.53 -17.14
CA VAL A 4 11.49 -8.19 -16.92
C VAL A 4 10.59 -7.30 -16.06
N THR A 5 9.28 -7.47 -16.21
CA THR A 5 8.28 -6.81 -15.35
C THR A 5 7.88 -7.75 -14.22
N ALA A 6 7.97 -7.28 -12.98
CA ALA A 6 7.47 -7.99 -11.81
C ALA A 6 6.09 -7.43 -11.40
N VAL A 7 5.15 -8.31 -11.08
CA VAL A 7 3.81 -7.94 -10.60
C VAL A 7 3.69 -8.25 -9.11
N VAL A 8 3.39 -7.23 -8.31
CA VAL A 8 3.18 -7.36 -6.87
C VAL A 8 1.74 -6.98 -6.52
N ASN A 9 0.98 -7.95 -6.03
CA ASN A 9 -0.40 -7.72 -5.61
C ASN A 9 -0.42 -7.19 -4.17
N VAL A 10 -0.82 -5.92 -4.00
CA VAL A 10 -1.03 -5.33 -2.67
C VAL A 10 -2.48 -5.58 -2.23
N PRO A 11 -2.72 -6.41 -1.20
CA PRO A 11 -4.07 -6.73 -0.78
C PRO A 11 -4.68 -5.54 -0.02
N ALA A 12 -6.01 -5.38 -0.08
CA ALA A 12 -6.73 -4.30 0.62
C ALA A 12 -6.51 -4.29 2.15
N ARG A 13 -6.07 -5.40 2.74
CA ARG A 13 -5.71 -5.46 4.17
C ARG A 13 -4.42 -4.69 4.50
N ALA A 14 -3.56 -4.42 3.51
CA ALA A 14 -2.26 -3.76 3.72
C ALA A 14 -2.39 -2.31 4.18
N VAL A 15 -3.52 -1.67 3.87
CA VAL A 15 -3.84 -0.29 4.29
C VAL A 15 -4.73 -0.27 5.54
N ARG A 16 -4.98 -1.41 6.17
CA ARG A 16 -5.81 -1.49 7.38
C ARG A 16 -4.97 -1.31 8.64
N HIS A 17 -5.53 -0.60 9.59
CA HIS A 17 -5.01 -0.53 10.96
C HIS A 17 -6.04 -1.10 11.94
N TRP A 18 -5.57 -1.56 13.09
CA TRP A 18 -6.46 -1.86 14.20
C TRP A 18 -6.97 -0.54 14.79
N SER A 19 -8.28 -0.40 14.91
CA SER A 19 -8.93 0.69 15.64
C SER A 19 -9.29 0.18 17.03
N THR A 20 -8.76 0.82 18.06
CA THR A 20 -9.10 0.52 19.46
C THR A 20 -10.55 0.88 19.76
N ASP A 21 -11.04 1.99 19.23
CA ASP A 21 -12.42 2.45 19.47
C ASP A 21 -13.45 1.50 18.86
N ALA A 22 -13.25 1.12 17.60
CA ALA A 22 -14.12 0.18 16.90
C ALA A 22 -13.84 -1.29 17.25
N HIS A 23 -12.81 -1.57 18.05
CA HIS A 23 -12.33 -2.91 18.40
C HIS A 23 -12.20 -3.81 17.15
N GLY A 24 -11.58 -3.29 16.09
CA GLY A 24 -11.59 -3.96 14.79
C GLY A 24 -10.66 -3.33 13.75
N TRP A 25 -10.44 -4.06 12.65
CA TRP A 25 -9.69 -3.55 11.51
C TRP A 25 -10.49 -2.50 10.74
N ARG A 26 -9.87 -1.34 10.50
CA ARG A 26 -10.44 -0.24 9.71
C ARG A 26 -9.49 0.13 8.58
N THR A 27 -10.06 0.62 7.49
CA THR A 27 -9.33 1.26 6.39
C THR A 27 -9.65 2.74 6.48
N GLU A 28 -8.62 3.58 6.55
CA GLU A 28 -8.80 5.02 6.45
C GLU A 28 -8.79 5.40 4.97
N THR A 29 -9.66 6.33 4.58
CA THR A 29 -9.70 6.84 3.21
C THR A 29 -8.64 7.91 3.02
N GLY A 30 -8.06 8.00 1.83
CA GLY A 30 -7.11 9.05 1.48
C GLY A 30 -5.99 8.55 0.58
N VAL A 31 -4.98 9.40 0.41
CA VAL A 31 -3.84 9.11 -0.47
C VAL A 31 -2.74 8.38 0.30
N TYR A 32 -2.41 7.18 -0.16
CA TYR A 32 -1.32 6.36 0.35
C TYR A 32 -0.14 6.40 -0.63
N GLN A 33 1.08 6.42 -0.10
CA GLN A 33 2.30 6.29 -0.90
C GLN A 33 2.76 4.83 -0.91
N VAL A 34 2.88 4.26 -2.10
CA VAL A 34 3.50 2.95 -2.32
C VAL A 34 4.95 3.17 -2.68
N HIS A 35 5.84 2.53 -1.93
CA HIS A 35 7.27 2.55 -2.17
C HIS A 35 7.76 1.18 -2.64
N ALA A 36 8.69 1.15 -3.60
CA ALA A 36 9.31 -0.09 -4.06
C ALA A 36 10.80 0.11 -4.38
N GLY A 37 11.58 -0.96 -4.17
CA GLY A 37 13.01 -0.94 -4.38
C GLY A 37 13.68 -2.23 -3.91
N ARG A 38 15.00 -2.18 -3.75
CA ARG A 38 15.80 -3.38 -3.44
C ARG A 38 15.78 -3.72 -1.95
N SER A 39 15.52 -2.74 -1.10
CA SER A 39 15.37 -2.92 0.36
C SER A 39 14.54 -1.79 0.97
N ALA A 40 14.14 -1.93 2.23
CA ALA A 40 13.45 -0.85 2.95
C ALA A 40 14.31 0.43 3.09
N ALA A 41 15.64 0.32 2.98
CA ALA A 41 16.55 1.46 2.99
C ALA A 41 16.82 2.06 1.60
N ASP A 42 16.34 1.42 0.52
CA ASP A 42 16.57 1.82 -0.87
C ASP A 42 15.30 1.62 -1.70
N LEU A 43 14.45 2.65 -1.72
CA LEU A 43 13.10 2.67 -2.30
C LEU A 43 12.95 3.81 -3.35
N PRO A 44 13.63 3.73 -4.51
CA PRO A 44 13.64 4.80 -5.50
C PRO A 44 12.30 4.98 -6.24
N LEU A 45 11.40 3.99 -6.19
CA LEU A 45 10.10 4.05 -6.84
C LEU A 45 9.03 4.51 -5.84
N THR A 46 8.20 5.46 -6.26
CA THR A 46 7.07 5.96 -5.48
C THR A 46 5.83 6.07 -6.36
N ALA A 47 4.66 5.81 -5.78
CA ALA A 47 3.37 5.99 -6.44
C ALA A 47 2.31 6.41 -5.41
N ALA A 48 1.52 7.43 -5.75
CA ALA A 48 0.36 7.84 -4.97
C ALA A 48 -0.87 7.01 -5.37
N VAL A 49 -1.58 6.46 -4.38
CA VAL A 49 -2.80 5.68 -4.58
C VAL A 49 -3.90 6.27 -3.71
N ASP A 50 -4.99 6.68 -4.35
CA ASP A 50 -6.19 7.11 -3.64
C ASP A 50 -7.00 5.88 -3.19
N ILE A 51 -7.22 5.78 -1.89
CA ILE A 51 -8.09 4.80 -1.26
C ILE A 51 -9.38 5.53 -0.87
N GLY A 52 -10.39 5.44 -1.74
CA GLY A 52 -11.73 5.88 -1.44
C GLY A 52 -12.55 4.82 -0.70
N GLU A 53 -13.77 5.19 -0.30
CA GLU A 53 -14.80 4.19 0.01
C GLU A 53 -15.08 3.36 -1.25
N ARG A 54 -15.30 2.05 -1.07
CA ARG A 54 -15.80 1.23 -2.18
C ARG A 54 -17.22 1.74 -2.54
N PRO A 55 -17.54 1.92 -3.83
CA PRO A 55 -18.91 2.22 -4.24
C PRO A 55 -19.87 1.08 -3.86
#